data_AF-A0A6B3FC41-F1
#
_entry.id   AF-A0A6B3FC41-F1
#
_cell.length_a   1.000
_cell.length_b   1.000
_cell.length_c   1.000
_cell.angle_alpha   90.00
_cell.angle_beta   90.00
_cell.angle_gamma   90.00
#
_symmetry.space_group_name_H-M   'P 1'
#
loop_
_entity.id
_entity.type
_entity.pdbx_description
1 polymer ?
#
loop_
_entity_poly.entity_id
_entity_poly.type
_entity_poly.pdbx_seq_one_letter_code
_entity_poly.pdbx_strand_id
1 'polypeptide(L)'
;QYGWMVPQNVGGLIAARGGEAKVSAELDEHLSQLDAGVYGTKGAYLSNQPSFSTPYVYNWLRQPAKTGDTLRRATSEMYGTGPDGLPGNDDLGALSAWYVWANLGLSPTIYGTANLVLSAPLFDKVTIR
;
A
#
# COMPACT_ATOMS: atom_id res chain seq x y z
N GLN A 1 6.13 -1.86 9.63
CA GLN A 1 6.51 -2.42 8.32
C GLN A 1 6.28 -3.93 8.25
N TYR A 2 7.22 -4.79 8.68
CA TYR A 2 7.14 -6.25 8.50
C TYR A 2 5.93 -6.97 9.13
N GLY A 3 5.35 -6.43 10.21
CA GLY A 3 4.17 -7.02 10.86
C GLY A 3 2.91 -7.06 9.99
N TRP A 4 2.91 -6.40 8.83
CA TRP A 4 1.82 -6.44 7.84
C TRP A 4 2.08 -7.43 6.69
N MET A 5 3.28 -8.03 6.61
CA MET A 5 3.71 -8.89 5.49
C MET A 5 3.24 -10.34 5.64
N VAL A 6 1.92 -10.55 5.70
CA VAL A 6 1.31 -11.88 5.59
C VAL A 6 0.32 -11.91 4.41
N PRO A 7 0.77 -11.59 3.18
CA PRO A 7 -0.11 -11.39 2.03
C PRO A 7 -0.91 -12.66 1.67
N GLN A 8 -0.34 -13.84 1.92
CA GLN A 8 -1.00 -15.12 1.69
C GLN A 8 -2.17 -15.41 2.65
N ASN A 9 -2.27 -14.71 3.79
CA ASN A 9 -3.31 -14.93 4.79
C ASN A 9 -3.63 -13.67 5.61
N VAL A 10 -4.10 -12.62 4.93
CA VAL A 10 -4.47 -11.34 5.58
C VAL A 10 -5.60 -11.52 6.59
N GLY A 11 -6.56 -12.43 6.33
CA GLY A 11 -7.62 -12.76 7.28
C GLY A 11 -7.09 -13.35 8.59
N GLY A 12 -6.14 -14.28 8.51
CA GLY A 12 -5.46 -14.85 9.68
C GLY A 12 -4.64 -13.80 10.44
N LEU A 13 -3.97 -12.88 9.72
CA LEU A 13 -3.28 -11.74 10.33
C LEU A 13 -4.27 -10.86 11.13
N ILE A 14 -5.43 -10.53 10.55
CA ILE A 14 -6.46 -9.71 11.21
C ILE A 14 -6.96 -10.39 12.48
N ALA A 15 -7.27 -11.69 12.41
CA ALA A 15 -7.73 -12.47 13.55
C ALA A 15 -6.67 -12.50 14.67
N ALA A 16 -5.40 -12.79 14.33
CA ALA A 16 -4.30 -12.86 15.30
C ALA A 16 -4.01 -11.51 15.97
N ARG A 17 -4.31 -10.38 15.30
CA ARG A 17 -4.12 -9.03 15.85
C ARG A 17 -5.29 -8.53 16.69
N GLY A 18 -6.38 -9.29 16.78
CA GLY A 18 -7.54 -8.98 17.63
C GLY A 18 -8.78 -8.50 16.88
N GLY A 19 -8.90 -8.83 15.60
CA GLY A 19 -10.11 -8.59 14.80
C GLY A 19 -10.15 -7.24 14.09
N GLU A 20 -11.18 -7.08 13.26
CA GLU A 20 -11.28 -5.98 12.28
C GLU A 20 -11.21 -4.58 12.91
N ALA A 21 -11.92 -4.34 14.02
CA ALA A 21 -11.97 -3.01 14.65
C ALA A 21 -10.60 -2.55 15.17
N LYS A 22 -9.89 -3.44 15.87
CA LYS A 22 -8.55 -3.13 16.40
C LYS A 22 -7.55 -2.94 15.26
N VAL A 23 -7.58 -3.81 14.26
CA VAL A 23 -6.66 -3.73 13.12
C VAL A 23 -6.93 -2.50 12.26
N SER A 24 -8.21 -2.11 12.09
CA SER A 24 -8.56 -0.85 11.43
C SER A 24 -7.94 0.35 12.14
N ALA A 25 -8.04 0.44 13.47
CA ALA A 25 -7.46 1.54 14.22
C ALA A 25 -5.93 1.55 14.17
N GLU A 26 -5.28 0.37 14.29
CA GLU A 26 -3.83 0.24 14.13
C GLU A 26 -3.36 0.65 12.73
N LEU A 27 -4.12 0.28 11.70
CA LEU A 27 -3.81 0.61 10.32
C LEU A 27 -4.02 2.10 10.01
N ASP A 28 -5.06 2.71 10.60
CA ASP A 28 -5.31 4.15 10.55
C ASP A 28 -4.15 4.94 11.17
N GLU A 29 -3.65 4.54 12.36
CA GLU A 29 -2.46 5.15 12.98
C GLU A 29 -1.20 4.92 12.12
N HIS A 30 -1.03 3.71 11.59
CA HIS A 30 0.14 3.37 10.81
C HIS A 30 0.24 4.15 9.49
N LEU A 31 -0.88 4.36 8.80
CA LEU A 31 -0.94 5.04 7.50
C LEU A 31 -1.26 6.55 7.62
N SER A 32 -1.30 7.10 8.84
CA SER A 32 -1.39 8.56 9.02
C SER A 32 -0.10 9.24 8.54
N GLN A 33 1.05 8.60 8.76
CA GLN A 33 2.35 8.99 8.23
C GLN A 33 2.82 7.95 7.19
N LEU A 34 2.96 8.37 5.93
CA LEU A 34 3.23 7.46 4.81
C LEU A 34 4.71 7.11 4.66
N ASP A 35 5.58 8.02 5.07
CA ASP A 35 7.03 7.83 5.09
C ASP A 35 7.62 8.37 6.41
N ALA A 36 7.65 7.50 7.42
CA ALA A 36 8.19 7.81 8.73
C ALA A 36 9.56 7.18 8.98
N GLY A 37 10.17 6.58 7.95
CA GLY A 37 11.45 5.88 8.04
C GLY A 37 11.40 4.53 8.80
N VAL A 38 12.58 4.05 9.20
CA VAL A 38 12.77 2.67 9.67
C VAL A 38 12.58 2.50 11.18
N TYR A 39 13.14 3.40 11.99
CA TYR A 39 13.35 3.18 13.42
C TYR A 39 12.49 4.09 14.28
N GLY A 40 12.02 3.56 15.42
CA GLY A 40 11.37 4.34 16.48
C GLY A 40 10.02 4.96 16.09
N THR A 41 9.45 4.56 14.95
CA THR A 41 8.20 5.11 14.43
C THR A 41 7.08 4.08 14.43
N LYS A 42 5.85 4.58 14.55
CA LYS A 42 4.63 3.82 14.28
C LYS A 42 4.11 4.02 12.86
N GLY A 43 4.61 5.00 12.12
CA GLY A 43 4.19 5.29 10.75
C GLY A 43 4.65 4.26 9.73
N ALA A 44 4.09 4.32 8.53
CA ALA A 44 4.49 3.50 7.40
C ALA A 44 5.82 3.97 6.81
N TYR A 45 6.48 3.07 6.08
CA TYR A 45 7.65 3.40 5.28
C TYR A 45 7.38 2.95 3.85
N LEU A 46 6.45 3.64 3.17
CA LEU A 46 5.96 3.28 1.83
C LEU A 46 7.01 3.48 0.73
N SER A 47 8.09 4.21 0.99
CA SER A 47 9.27 4.30 0.13
C SER A 47 10.16 3.04 0.18
N ASN A 48 9.73 2.00 0.92
CA ASN A 48 10.43 0.72 1.05
C ASN A 48 9.47 -0.48 0.86
N GLN A 49 9.95 -1.55 0.22
CA GLN A 49 9.14 -2.66 -0.31
C GLN A 49 8.30 -3.41 0.73
N PRO A 50 8.76 -3.62 1.98
CA PRO A 50 7.96 -4.29 3.01
C PRO A 50 6.58 -3.67 3.27
N SER A 51 6.40 -2.39 2.92
CA SER A 51 5.18 -1.64 3.21
C SER A 51 4.20 -1.59 2.02
N PHE A 52 4.61 -2.04 0.82
CA PHE A 52 3.85 -1.85 -0.43
C PHE A 52 2.42 -2.40 -0.39
N SER A 53 2.20 -3.53 0.27
CA SER A 53 0.89 -4.18 0.36
C SER A 53 0.03 -3.63 1.51
N THR A 54 0.61 -2.87 2.44
CA THR A 54 -0.06 -2.42 3.68
C THR A 54 -1.36 -1.63 3.42
N PRO A 55 -1.43 -0.68 2.47
CA PRO A 55 -2.68 0.04 2.18
C PRO A 55 -3.84 -0.85 1.74
N TYR A 56 -3.55 -2.00 1.13
CA TYR A 56 -4.56 -2.92 0.62
C TYR A 56 -5.21 -3.75 1.72
N VAL A 57 -4.66 -3.77 2.94
CA VAL A 57 -5.26 -4.46 4.09
C VAL A 57 -6.67 -3.91 4.40
N TYR A 58 -6.96 -2.63 4.12
CA TYR A 58 -8.32 -2.09 4.28
C TYR A 58 -9.37 -2.82 3.45
N ASN A 59 -9.00 -3.45 2.33
CA ASN A 59 -9.94 -4.25 1.54
C ASN A 59 -10.44 -5.47 2.33
N TRP A 60 -9.56 -6.14 3.09
CA TRP A 60 -9.95 -7.24 3.98
C TRP A 60 -10.71 -6.75 5.22
N LEU A 61 -10.55 -5.48 5.60
CA LEU A 61 -11.32 -4.82 6.66
C LEU A 61 -12.67 -4.27 6.18
N ARG A 62 -13.06 -4.52 4.92
CA ARG A 62 -14.28 -4.00 4.29
C ARG A 62 -14.34 -2.47 4.25
N GLN A 63 -13.19 -1.81 4.13
CA GLN A 63 -13.03 -0.36 4.05
C GLN A 63 -12.26 0.09 2.79
N PRO A 64 -12.66 -0.34 1.57
CA PRO A 64 -11.87 -0.12 0.36
C PRO A 64 -11.65 1.36 0.00
N ALA A 65 -12.54 2.26 0.43
CA ALA A 65 -12.35 3.71 0.26
C ALA A 65 -11.04 4.18 0.88
N LYS A 66 -10.66 3.67 2.07
CA LYS A 66 -9.41 4.03 2.74
C LYS A 66 -8.17 3.53 2.00
N THR A 67 -8.25 2.40 1.29
CA THR A 67 -7.18 1.98 0.36
C THR A 67 -7.01 3.03 -0.74
N GLY A 68 -8.11 3.43 -1.39
CA GLY A 68 -8.10 4.45 -2.44
C GLY A 68 -7.50 5.77 -1.96
N ASP A 69 -7.96 6.28 -0.81
CA ASP A 69 -7.50 7.54 -0.23
C ASP A 69 -6.00 7.48 0.13
N THR A 70 -5.56 6.38 0.74
CA THR A 70 -4.15 6.19 1.11
C THR A 70 -3.24 6.12 -0.12
N LEU A 71 -3.64 5.37 -1.16
CA LEU A 71 -2.87 5.27 -2.39
C LEU A 71 -2.81 6.61 -3.13
N ARG A 72 -3.93 7.35 -3.17
CA ARG A 72 -3.97 8.70 -3.74
C ARG A 72 -2.99 9.63 -3.03
N ARG A 73 -3.03 9.65 -1.70
CA ARG A 73 -2.10 10.42 -0.88
C ARG A 73 -0.66 10.02 -1.16
N ALA A 74 -0.35 8.73 -1.16
CA ALA A 74 1.01 8.26 -1.40
C ALA A 74 1.52 8.68 -2.78
N THR A 75 0.73 8.50 -3.85
CA THR A 75 1.17 8.86 -5.21
C THR A 75 1.24 10.36 -5.46
N SER A 76 0.48 11.19 -4.70
CA SER A 76 0.52 12.66 -4.83
C SER A 76 1.50 13.36 -3.89
N GLU A 77 1.69 12.84 -2.67
CA GLU A 77 2.51 13.46 -1.63
C GLU A 77 3.98 13.02 -1.74
N MET A 78 4.24 11.78 -2.18
CA MET A 78 5.58 11.18 -2.13
C MET A 78 6.33 11.22 -3.46
N TYR A 79 5.64 11.42 -4.58
CA TYR A 79 6.26 11.38 -5.92
C TYR A 79 6.27 12.76 -6.57
N GLY A 80 7.31 13.05 -7.34
CA GLY A 80 7.50 14.25 -8.13
C GLY A 80 8.08 13.95 -9.51
N THR A 81 8.16 14.98 -10.36
CA THR A 81 8.65 14.87 -11.74
C THR A 81 10.09 15.35 -11.91
N GLY A 82 10.76 15.77 -10.83
CA GLY A 82 12.14 16.24 -10.83
C GLY A 82 13.17 15.10 -10.72
N PRO A 83 14.48 15.42 -10.78
CA PRO A 83 15.55 14.45 -10.59
C PRO A 83 15.52 13.73 -9.23
N ASP A 84 14.88 14.32 -8.23
CA ASP A 84 14.63 13.80 -6.87
C ASP A 84 13.18 13.33 -6.66
N GLY A 85 12.45 13.06 -7.75
CA GLY A 85 11.02 12.79 -7.72
C GLY A 85 10.59 11.44 -7.15
N LEU A 86 11.52 10.55 -6.80
CA LEU A 86 11.19 9.27 -6.16
C LEU A 86 11.35 9.38 -4.65
N PRO A 87 10.43 8.81 -3.86
CA PRO A 87 10.51 8.89 -2.40
C PRO A 87 11.58 7.99 -1.77
N GLY A 88 12.23 7.14 -2.57
CA GLY A 88 13.28 6.22 -2.14
C GLY A 88 14.01 5.64 -3.34
N ASN A 89 14.83 4.62 -3.09
CA ASN A 89 15.47 3.88 -4.18
C ASN A 89 14.39 3.22 -5.04
N ASP A 90 14.53 3.32 -6.37
CA ASP A 90 13.60 2.66 -7.28
C ASP A 90 13.68 1.12 -7.18
N ASP A 91 14.82 0.60 -6.72
CA ASP A 91 15.13 -0.82 -6.55
C ASP A 91 14.74 -1.66 -7.77
N LEU A 92 15.37 -1.30 -8.89
CA LEU A 92 15.20 -1.94 -10.19
C LEU A 92 13.75 -1.91 -10.70
N GLY A 93 13.05 -0.79 -10.48
CA GLY A 93 11.68 -0.58 -10.92
C GLY A 93 10.61 -1.05 -9.95
N ALA A 94 10.97 -1.51 -8.75
CA ALA A 94 10.00 -1.93 -7.74
C ALA A 94 9.08 -0.78 -7.31
N LEU A 95 9.66 0.39 -7.01
CA LEU A 95 8.91 1.56 -6.56
C LEU A 95 8.12 2.19 -7.73
N SER A 96 8.73 2.30 -8.90
CA SER A 96 8.07 2.74 -10.13
C SER A 96 6.89 1.83 -10.51
N ALA A 97 7.05 0.51 -10.41
CA ALA A 97 5.97 -0.44 -10.67
C ALA A 97 4.84 -0.29 -9.65
N TRP A 98 5.17 -0.05 -8.37
CA TRP A 98 4.17 0.20 -7.33
C TRP A 98 3.33 1.44 -7.65
N TYR A 99 3.96 2.53 -8.11
CA TYR A 99 3.26 3.73 -8.59
C TYR A 99 2.31 3.42 -9.76
N VAL A 100 2.76 2.65 -10.75
CA VAL A 100 1.91 2.26 -11.90
C VAL A 100 0.70 1.45 -11.45
N TRP A 101 0.91 0.42 -10.62
CA TRP A 101 -0.18 -0.42 -10.09
C TRP A 101 -1.18 0.41 -9.27
N ALA A 102 -0.69 1.24 -8.34
CA ALA A 102 -1.54 2.10 -7.51
C ALA A 102 -2.47 3.00 -8.35
N ASN A 103 -1.95 3.56 -9.45
CA ASN A 103 -2.72 4.45 -10.33
C ASN A 103 -3.58 3.71 -11.37
N LEU A 104 -3.26 2.46 -11.70
CA LEU A 104 -4.08 1.57 -12.53
C LEU A 104 -5.38 1.16 -11.81
N GLY A 105 -5.39 1.18 -10.47
CA GLY A 105 -6.50 0.68 -9.66
C GLY A 105 -6.47 -0.84 -9.42
N LEU A 106 -5.31 -1.48 -9.61
CA LEU A 106 -5.11 -2.91 -9.44
C LEU A 106 -3.76 -3.17 -8.79
N SER A 107 -3.59 -4.28 -8.06
CA SER A 107 -2.28 -4.63 -7.51
C SER A 107 -2.08 -6.13 -7.27
N PRO A 108 -0.91 -6.69 -7.62
CA PRO A 108 -0.55 -8.09 -7.35
C PRO A 108 -0.05 -8.27 -5.91
N THR A 109 -0.87 -7.96 -4.91
CA THR A 109 -0.43 -7.95 -3.49
C THR A 109 -0.23 -9.34 -2.90
N ILE A 110 -0.87 -10.37 -3.47
CA ILE A 110 -0.74 -11.77 -3.05
C ILE A 110 0.16 -12.51 -4.04
N TYR A 111 1.45 -12.53 -3.72
CA TYR A 111 2.47 -13.14 -4.56
C TYR A 111 2.21 -14.64 -4.80
N GLY A 112 2.52 -15.10 -6.01
CA GLY A 112 2.32 -16.50 -6.41
C GLY A 112 0.89 -16.86 -6.83
N THR A 113 -0.02 -15.88 -6.89
CA THR A 113 -1.39 -16.07 -7.37
C THR A 113 -1.67 -15.21 -8.61
N ALA A 114 -2.73 -15.55 -9.36
CA ALA A 114 -3.22 -14.72 -10.46
C ALA A 114 -4.20 -13.62 -10.01
N ASN A 115 -4.36 -13.44 -8.69
CA ASN A 115 -5.31 -12.47 -8.15
C ASN A 115 -4.74 -11.06 -8.22
N LEU A 116 -5.56 -10.11 -8.67
CA LEU A 116 -5.29 -8.68 -8.57
C LEU A 116 -6.27 -8.04 -7.60
N VAL A 117 -5.74 -7.35 -6.61
CA VAL A 117 -6.55 -6.62 -5.63
C VAL A 117 -6.97 -5.28 -6.22
N LEU A 118 -8.26 -4.97 -6.14
CA LEU A 118 -8.84 -3.75 -6.67
C LEU A 118 -8.57 -2.55 -5.74
N SER A 119 -8.29 -1.40 -6.34
CA SER A 119 -8.26 -0.08 -5.70
C SER A 119 -8.88 0.97 -6.63
N ALA A 120 -8.97 2.22 -6.18
CA ALA A 120 -9.49 3.30 -7.00
C ALA A 120 -8.46 3.71 -8.08
N PRO A 121 -8.80 3.70 -9.39
CA PRO A 121 -7.91 4.18 -10.43
C PRO A 121 -7.70 5.70 -10.34
N LEU A 122 -6.58 6.18 -10.86
CA LEU A 122 -6.31 7.62 -10.98
C LEU A 122 -6.84 8.22 -12.29
N PHE A 123 -6.77 7.45 -13.38
CA PHE A 123 -7.10 7.91 -14.73
C PHE A 123 -8.51 7.47 -15.14
N ASP A 124 -9.19 8.31 -15.94
CA ASP A 124 -10.51 8.00 -16.50
C ASP A 124 -10.51 6.75 -17.40
N LYS A 125 -9.37 6.46 -18.04
CA LYS A 125 -9.19 5.28 -18.88
C LYS A 125 -7.72 4.85 -18.91
N VAL A 126 -7.50 3.54 -18.74
CA VAL A 126 -6.20 2.89 -18.96
C VAL A 126 -6.36 1.77 -19.99
N THR A 127 -5.37 1.56 -20.84
CA THR A 127 -5.35 0.47 -21.84
C THR A 127 -3.99 -0.22 -21.78
N ILE A 128 -4.01 -1.52 -21.48
CA ILE A 128 -2.84 -2.40 -21.45
C ILE A 128 -2.87 -3.22 -22.74
N ARG A 129 -1.72 -3.35 -23.42
CA ARG A 129 -1.58 -4.06 -24.70
C ARG A 129 -0.73 -5.31 -24.53
#